data_AF-A0A7D5MBZ9-F1
#
_entry.id   AF-A0A7D5MBZ9-F1
#
_cell.length_a   1.000
_cell.length_b   1.000
_cell.length_c   1.000
_cell.angle_alpha   90.00
_cell.angle_beta   90.00
_cell.angle_gamma   90.00
#
_symmetry.space_group_name_H-M   'P 1'
#
loop_
_entity.id
_entity.type
_entity.pdbx_description
1 polymer ?
#
loop_
_entity_poly.entity_id
_entity_poly.type
_entity_poly.pdbx_seq_one_letter_code
_entity_poly.pdbx_strand_id
1 'polypeptide(L)'
;MVIGVENQMARSEIHAKIFRTDIAVSLKDSKNITRATLEFHGINHAGPSYEARVFLNNKNANEKTKKSESTGYVGSFYIFGHGGRCYGGPGHCKIPQKDSDDPYDIRRSNPLTPTFRYITITRQLQKLVKKTNKIALTVVPIPKSYNEMADFENLLQFEKLSLITYDK
;
A
#
# COMPACT_ATOMS: atom_id res chain seq x y z
N MET A 1 -31.85 -14.57 23.70
CA MET A 1 -30.41 -14.90 23.66
C MET A 1 -30.08 -15.32 22.24
N VAL A 2 -29.68 -14.39 21.38
CA VAL A 2 -29.37 -14.69 19.97
C VAL A 2 -27.92 -15.17 19.95
N ILE A 3 -27.73 -16.45 19.68
CA ILE A 3 -26.43 -17.07 19.53
C ILE A 3 -25.97 -16.68 18.12
N GLY A 4 -25.19 -15.60 18.02
CA GLY A 4 -24.55 -15.22 16.77
C GLY A 4 -23.52 -16.28 16.39
N VAL A 5 -23.88 -17.15 15.46
CA VAL A 5 -22.92 -18.05 14.81
C VAL A 5 -22.05 -17.18 13.91
N GLU A 6 -20.94 -16.70 14.47
CA GLU A 6 -19.92 -16.00 13.71
C GLU A 6 -19.37 -17.00 12.68
N ASN A 7 -19.67 -16.77 11.40
CA ASN A 7 -19.28 -17.66 10.31
C ASN A 7 -17.75 -17.59 10.13
N GLN A 8 -17.02 -18.40 10.89
CA GLN A 8 -15.55 -18.51 10.84
C GLN A 8 -15.04 -19.10 9.51
N MET A 9 -15.92 -19.62 8.65
CA MET A 9 -15.55 -20.40 7.45
C MET A 9 -15.15 -19.60 6.20
N ALA A 10 -15.09 -18.26 6.22
CA ALA A 10 -14.73 -17.47 5.02
C ALA A 10 -13.47 -16.58 5.16
N ARG A 11 -12.69 -16.70 6.24
CA ARG A 11 -11.50 -15.85 6.47
C ARG A 11 -10.20 -16.41 5.86
N SER A 12 -10.14 -17.70 5.54
CA SER A 12 -8.88 -18.40 5.20
C SER A 12 -8.49 -18.40 3.71
N GLU A 13 -9.36 -17.93 2.82
CA GLU A 13 -9.15 -18.02 1.35
C GLU A 13 -9.24 -16.67 0.61
N ILE A 14 -9.32 -15.56 1.34
CA ILE A 14 -9.36 -14.23 0.73
C ILE A 14 -7.95 -13.81 0.34
N HIS A 15 -7.63 -13.93 -0.95
CA HIS A 15 -6.36 -13.51 -1.53
C HIS A 15 -6.52 -12.19 -2.28
N ALA A 16 -5.92 -11.13 -1.75
CA ALA A 16 -5.85 -9.87 -2.43
C ALA A 16 -4.81 -9.89 -3.55
N LYS A 17 -5.05 -9.13 -4.62
CA LYS A 17 -4.12 -8.97 -5.73
C LYS A 17 -2.80 -8.39 -5.22
N ILE A 18 -1.74 -9.18 -5.40
CA ILE A 18 -0.37 -8.79 -5.01
C ILE A 18 0.24 -7.95 -6.12
N PHE A 19 0.74 -6.76 -5.77
CA PHE A 19 1.45 -5.90 -6.69
C PHE A 19 2.91 -6.36 -6.84
N ARG A 20 3.38 -6.47 -8.07
CA ARG A 20 4.75 -6.87 -8.40
C ARG A 20 5.30 -5.99 -9.51
N THR A 21 6.54 -5.52 -9.34
CA THR A 21 7.27 -4.82 -10.38
C THR A 21 8.77 -5.01 -10.18
N ASP A 22 9.55 -4.79 -11.22
CA ASP A 22 10.98 -4.58 -11.08
C ASP A 22 11.29 -3.08 -11.09
N ILE A 23 12.26 -2.64 -10.29
CA ILE A 23 12.74 -1.25 -10.20
C ILE A 23 14.20 -1.24 -10.62
N ALA A 24 14.54 -0.40 -11.61
CA ALA A 24 15.93 -0.15 -11.97
C ALA A 24 16.58 0.76 -10.92
N VAL A 25 17.81 0.46 -10.53
CA VAL A 25 18.59 1.22 -9.56
C VAL A 25 20.01 1.43 -10.08
N SER A 26 20.58 2.60 -9.80
CA SER A 26 21.94 2.94 -10.19
C SER A 26 22.95 2.48 -9.12
N LEU A 27 23.95 1.73 -9.54
CA LEU A 27 25.03 1.24 -8.65
C LEU A 27 25.95 2.38 -8.17
N LYS A 28 26.03 3.47 -8.96
CA LYS A 28 26.92 4.61 -8.70
C LYS A 28 26.55 5.38 -7.42
N ASP A 29 25.29 5.29 -7.00
CA ASP A 29 24.75 6.10 -5.90
C ASP A 29 24.87 5.39 -4.54
N SER A 30 25.30 4.11 -4.52
CA SER A 30 25.26 3.26 -3.33
C SER A 30 25.98 3.78 -2.09
N LYS A 31 27.07 4.53 -2.26
CA LYS A 31 27.87 5.09 -1.16
C LYS A 31 27.36 6.45 -0.67
N ASN A 32 26.55 7.14 -1.48
CA ASN A 32 26.11 8.50 -1.21
C ASN A 32 24.66 8.57 -0.71
N ILE A 33 23.86 7.51 -0.92
CA ILE A 33 22.49 7.42 -0.41
C ILE A 33 22.48 7.55 1.11
N THR A 34 21.97 8.67 1.60
CA THR A 34 21.70 8.93 3.03
C THR A 34 20.32 8.46 3.46
N ARG A 35 19.35 8.51 2.53
CA ARG A 35 17.99 8.04 2.74
C ARG A 35 17.42 7.50 1.44
N ALA A 36 16.62 6.45 1.55
CA ALA A 36 15.80 5.98 0.44
C ALA A 36 14.39 5.64 0.90
N THR A 37 13.39 6.07 0.14
CA THR A 37 11.96 5.82 0.39
C THR A 37 11.30 5.16 -0.81
N LEU A 38 10.46 4.17 -0.55
CA LEU A 38 9.44 3.74 -1.50
C LEU A 38 8.17 4.52 -1.20
N GLU A 39 7.67 5.23 -2.20
CA GLU A 39 6.59 6.18 -2.08
C GLU A 39 5.41 5.78 -2.95
N PHE A 40 4.25 5.67 -2.32
CA PHE A 40 2.98 5.28 -2.91
C PHE A 40 2.07 6.49 -2.91
N HIS A 41 1.77 7.00 -4.09
CA HIS A 41 1.00 8.21 -4.33
C HIS A 41 -0.39 7.86 -4.84
N GLY A 42 -1.39 8.64 -4.42
CA GLY A 42 -2.77 8.46 -4.89
C GLY A 42 -3.40 7.16 -4.44
N ILE A 43 -3.13 6.71 -3.20
CA ILE A 43 -3.68 5.45 -2.69
C ILE A 43 -5.18 5.61 -2.48
N ASN A 44 -5.97 4.74 -3.11
CA ASN A 44 -7.39 4.62 -2.83
C ASN A 44 -7.61 3.91 -1.49
N HIS A 45 -8.41 4.52 -0.63
CA HIS A 45 -8.76 4.02 0.70
C HIS A 45 -10.27 3.97 0.97
N ALA A 46 -11.10 3.99 -0.07
CA ALA A 46 -12.55 3.75 0.09
C ALA A 46 -12.86 2.30 0.54
N GLY A 47 -11.97 1.36 0.18
CA GLY A 47 -12.06 -0.06 0.50
C GLY A 47 -11.94 -0.41 2.00
N PRO A 48 -11.84 -1.70 2.35
CA PRO A 48 -11.57 -2.11 3.73
C PRO A 48 -10.16 -1.71 4.18
N SER A 49 -9.93 -1.70 5.50
CA SER A 49 -8.61 -1.48 6.07
C SER A 49 -7.67 -2.66 5.78
N TYR A 50 -6.40 -2.38 5.51
CA TYR A 50 -5.40 -3.41 5.21
C TYR A 50 -3.96 -3.02 5.63
N GLU A 51 -3.11 -4.03 5.78
CA GLU A 51 -1.66 -3.90 5.90
C GLU A 51 -1.02 -4.20 4.54
N ALA A 52 -0.24 -3.27 3.99
CA ALA A 52 0.58 -3.53 2.81
C ALA A 52 1.99 -3.96 3.25
N ARG A 53 2.31 -5.26 3.13
CA ARG A 53 3.64 -5.80 3.42
C ARG A 53 4.53 -5.66 2.20
N VAL A 54 5.71 -5.09 2.38
CA VAL A 54 6.64 -4.82 1.28
C VAL A 54 7.86 -5.71 1.37
N PHE A 55 8.20 -6.33 0.23
CA PHE A 55 9.33 -7.23 0.08
C PHE A 55 10.20 -6.80 -1.10
N LEU A 56 11.52 -6.88 -0.92
CA LEU A 56 12.51 -6.69 -1.97
C LEU A 56 13.16 -8.03 -2.33
N ASN A 57 13.38 -8.27 -3.62
CA ASN A 57 13.99 -9.47 -4.19
C ASN A 57 13.34 -10.79 -3.77
N ASN A 58 12.04 -10.76 -3.44
CA ASN A 58 11.22 -11.95 -3.24
C ASN A 58 9.93 -11.86 -4.08
N LYS A 59 9.99 -12.37 -5.32
CA LYS A 59 8.85 -12.36 -6.26
C LYS A 59 7.71 -13.29 -5.82
N ASN A 60 8.01 -14.27 -4.97
CA ASN A 60 7.06 -15.28 -4.51
C ASN A 60 6.41 -14.92 -3.18
N ALA A 61 6.70 -13.74 -2.63
CA ALA A 61 6.08 -13.29 -1.39
C ALA A 61 4.55 -13.26 -1.52
N ASN A 62 3.90 -13.73 -0.47
CA ASN A 62 2.46 -13.92 -0.33
C ASN A 62 2.03 -13.70 1.14
N GLU A 63 0.75 -13.91 1.45
CA GLU A 63 0.17 -13.67 2.77
C GLU A 63 0.79 -14.50 3.90
N LYS A 64 1.33 -15.67 3.56
CA LYS A 64 2.00 -16.61 4.48
C LYS A 64 3.49 -16.32 4.65
N THR A 65 4.06 -15.44 3.82
CA THR A 65 5.49 -15.12 3.88
C THR A 65 5.82 -14.42 5.20
N LYS A 66 6.81 -14.96 5.92
CA LYS A 66 7.27 -14.40 7.21
C LYS A 66 7.79 -12.98 7.02
N LYS A 67 7.57 -12.12 8.01
CA LYS A 67 8.05 -10.71 8.03
C LYS A 67 9.49 -10.63 8.57
N SER A 68 10.46 -11.11 7.81
CA SER A 68 11.88 -11.11 8.23
C SER A 68 12.81 -10.64 7.10
N GLU A 69 13.98 -10.11 7.46
CA GLU A 69 14.96 -9.66 6.45
C GLU A 69 15.38 -10.83 5.53
N SER A 70 15.46 -12.06 6.04
CA SER A 70 15.77 -13.27 5.28
C SER A 70 14.77 -13.62 4.18
N THR A 71 13.51 -13.17 4.30
CA THR A 71 12.49 -13.33 3.26
C THR A 71 12.37 -12.10 2.37
N GLY A 72 13.27 -11.12 2.52
CA GLY A 72 13.25 -9.87 1.79
C GLY A 72 12.27 -8.83 2.34
N TYR A 73 11.64 -9.06 3.49
CA TYR A 73 10.71 -8.09 4.09
C TYR A 73 11.44 -6.81 4.50
N VAL A 74 10.92 -5.66 4.06
CA VAL A 74 11.53 -4.34 4.32
C VAL A 74 10.64 -3.41 5.13
N GLY A 75 9.38 -3.77 5.34
CA GLY A 75 8.45 -3.00 6.15
C GLY A 75 7.00 -3.16 5.70
N SER A 76 6.11 -2.47 6.40
CA SER A 76 4.70 -2.37 6.06
C SER A 76 4.20 -0.94 6.22
N PHE A 77 3.14 -0.60 5.50
CA PHE A 77 2.28 0.53 5.84
C PHE A 77 0.83 0.05 6.00
N TYR A 78 0.01 0.88 6.65
CA TYR A 78 -1.38 0.57 6.94
C TYR A 78 -2.29 1.61 6.30
N ILE A 79 -3.38 1.12 5.72
CA ILE A 79 -4.49 1.93 5.23
C ILE A 79 -5.70 1.68 6.11
N PHE A 80 -6.19 2.75 6.71
CA PHE A 80 -7.46 2.76 7.41
C PHE A 80 -8.54 3.11 6.39
N GLY A 81 -9.19 2.06 5.90
CA GLY A 81 -10.18 2.15 4.85
C GLY A 81 -11.60 2.35 5.37
N HIS A 82 -12.48 2.85 4.52
CA HIS A 82 -13.87 3.18 4.85
C HIS A 82 -14.86 2.02 4.70
N GLY A 83 -14.37 0.81 4.45
CA GLY A 83 -15.16 -0.41 4.55
C GLY A 83 -15.72 -0.94 3.23
N GLY A 84 -15.35 -0.41 2.06
CA GLY A 84 -15.77 -1.00 0.78
C GLY A 84 -16.74 -0.13 -0.01
N ARG A 85 -17.81 -0.72 -0.55
CA ARG A 85 -18.82 0.03 -1.30
C ARG A 85 -19.42 1.16 -0.45
N CYS A 86 -19.86 2.22 -1.12
CA CYS A 86 -20.40 3.41 -0.47
C CYS A 86 -21.71 3.09 0.27
N TYR A 87 -21.72 3.25 1.60
CA TYR A 87 -22.94 3.14 2.42
C TYR A 87 -23.85 4.37 2.32
N GLY A 88 -23.35 5.47 1.75
CA GLY A 88 -24.12 6.70 1.56
C GLY A 88 -24.94 6.70 0.27
N GLY A 89 -25.79 7.73 0.12
CA GLY A 89 -26.57 7.95 -1.09
C GLY A 89 -25.73 8.32 -2.32
N PRO A 90 -26.36 8.46 -3.50
CA PRO A 90 -25.68 8.85 -4.73
C PRO A 90 -24.81 10.10 -4.55
N GLY A 91 -23.55 10.03 -5.00
CA GLY A 91 -22.59 11.13 -4.88
C GLY A 91 -21.82 11.20 -3.55
N HIS A 92 -22.21 10.48 -2.50
CA HIS A 92 -21.55 10.54 -1.18
C HIS A 92 -20.05 10.23 -1.24
N CYS A 93 -19.68 9.19 -1.99
CA CYS A 93 -18.28 8.78 -2.14
C CYS A 93 -17.61 9.39 -3.38
N LYS A 94 -18.29 10.27 -4.12
CA LYS A 94 -17.68 10.99 -5.23
C LYS A 94 -16.75 12.03 -4.62
N ILE A 95 -15.46 11.86 -4.86
CA ILE A 95 -14.47 12.88 -4.50
C ILE A 95 -14.76 14.07 -5.42
N PRO A 96 -15.09 15.25 -4.88
CA PRO A 96 -15.24 16.44 -5.69
C PRO A 96 -13.94 16.64 -6.48
N GLN A 97 -14.05 16.90 -7.78
CA GLN A 97 -12.91 17.46 -8.48
C GLN A 97 -12.54 18.76 -7.77
N LYS A 98 -11.24 19.09 -7.72
CA LYS A 98 -10.70 20.24 -6.99
C LYS A 98 -11.18 21.60 -7.58
N ASP A 99 -12.13 21.54 -8.49
CA ASP A 99 -12.74 22.59 -9.30
C ASP A 99 -13.63 23.55 -8.50
N SER A 100 -13.65 23.47 -7.16
CA SER A 100 -13.88 24.70 -6.41
C SER A 100 -12.58 25.52 -6.48
N ASP A 101 -12.36 26.17 -7.62
CA ASP A 101 -11.41 27.28 -7.76
C ASP A 101 -11.80 28.48 -6.87
N ASP A 102 -12.79 28.30 -5.99
CA ASP A 102 -13.15 29.19 -4.91
C ASP A 102 -11.99 29.27 -3.90
N PRO A 103 -11.24 30.38 -3.88
CA PRO A 103 -10.11 30.55 -2.97
C PRO A 103 -10.55 30.67 -1.50
N TYR A 104 -11.85 30.74 -1.24
CA TYR A 104 -12.45 30.83 0.09
C TYR A 104 -13.14 29.53 0.52
N ASP A 105 -13.03 28.43 -0.25
CA ASP A 105 -13.52 27.13 0.21
C ASP A 105 -12.65 26.58 1.35
N ILE A 106 -13.07 26.87 2.59
CA ILE A 106 -12.42 26.42 3.82
C ILE A 106 -12.88 25.02 4.27
N ARG A 107 -13.71 24.33 3.49
CA ARG A 107 -14.15 22.97 3.84
C ARG A 107 -12.94 22.05 3.91
N ARG A 108 -13.02 21.07 4.81
CA ARG A 108 -11.99 20.02 4.88
C ARG A 108 -12.00 19.20 3.59
N SER A 109 -10.83 18.72 3.21
CA SER A 109 -10.69 17.76 2.12
C SER A 109 -11.65 16.59 2.31
N ASN A 110 -12.19 16.08 1.20
CA ASN A 110 -13.09 14.93 1.23
C ASN A 110 -12.39 13.73 1.92
N PRO A 111 -13.06 12.97 2.80
CA PRO A 111 -12.47 11.82 3.47
C PRO A 111 -11.88 10.76 2.53
N LEU A 112 -12.35 10.69 1.28
CA LEU A 112 -11.86 9.77 0.27
C LEU A 112 -10.78 10.36 -0.64
N THR A 113 -10.32 11.59 -0.39
CA THR A 113 -9.16 12.18 -1.10
C THR A 113 -7.98 11.21 -1.08
N PRO A 114 -7.39 10.82 -2.22
CA PRO A 114 -6.37 9.79 -2.27
C PRO A 114 -5.19 10.12 -1.36
N THR A 115 -4.67 9.10 -0.66
CA THR A 115 -3.67 9.30 0.38
C THR A 115 -2.26 8.94 -0.10
N PHE A 116 -1.25 9.43 0.62
CA PHE A 116 0.16 9.14 0.37
C PHE A 116 0.73 8.28 1.50
N ARG A 117 1.52 7.26 1.15
CA ARG A 117 2.30 6.48 2.13
C ARG A 117 3.71 6.26 1.62
N TYR A 118 4.64 6.16 2.55
CA TYR A 118 6.01 5.77 2.23
C TYR A 118 6.56 4.81 3.26
N ILE A 119 7.57 4.05 2.86
CA ILE A 119 8.43 3.30 3.78
C ILE A 119 9.89 3.64 3.51
N THR A 120 10.69 3.72 4.56
CA THR A 120 12.13 3.94 4.45
C THR A 120 12.84 2.61 4.26
N ILE A 121 13.60 2.47 3.17
CA ILE A 121 14.32 1.25 2.80
C ILE A 121 15.83 1.47 2.70
N THR A 122 16.36 2.56 3.26
CA THR A 122 17.76 3.00 3.13
C THR A 122 18.77 1.86 3.30
N ARG A 123 18.72 1.14 4.43
CA ARG A 123 19.70 0.11 4.76
C ARG A 123 19.64 -1.07 3.78
N GLN A 124 18.44 -1.49 3.42
CA GLN A 124 18.22 -2.61 2.51
C GLN A 124 18.63 -2.22 1.09
N LEU A 125 18.27 -1.02 0.63
CA LEU A 125 18.67 -0.51 -0.66
C LEU A 125 20.20 -0.46 -0.77
N GLN A 126 20.89 0.18 0.19
CA GLN A 126 22.37 0.25 0.24
C GLN A 126 23.06 -1.13 0.15
N LYS A 127 22.46 -2.19 0.72
CA LYS A 127 22.98 -3.56 0.59
C LYS A 127 22.75 -4.14 -0.80
N LEU A 128 21.58 -3.89 -1.40
CA LEU A 128 21.17 -4.44 -2.69
C LEU A 128 21.87 -3.78 -3.87
N VAL A 129 22.01 -2.45 -3.86
CA VAL A 129 22.67 -1.69 -4.94
C VAL A 129 24.18 -1.95 -5.04
N LYS A 130 24.78 -2.71 -4.11
CA LYS A 130 26.16 -3.20 -4.24
C LYS A 130 26.25 -4.45 -5.12
N LYS A 131 25.12 -5.13 -5.34
CA LYS A 131 25.05 -6.47 -5.97
C LYS A 131 24.29 -6.46 -7.29
N THR A 132 23.33 -5.57 -7.45
CA THR A 132 22.41 -5.56 -8.60
C THR A 132 21.95 -4.15 -8.93
N ASN A 133 21.74 -3.89 -10.22
CA ASN A 133 21.14 -2.67 -10.77
C ASN A 133 19.61 -2.81 -10.97
N LYS A 134 19.03 -3.92 -10.51
CA LYS A 134 17.61 -4.22 -10.63
C LYS A 134 17.10 -4.89 -9.36
N ILE A 135 16.01 -4.38 -8.82
CA ILE A 135 15.38 -4.87 -7.58
C ILE A 135 13.95 -5.28 -7.88
N ALA A 136 13.56 -6.49 -7.50
CA ALA A 136 12.16 -6.90 -7.56
C ALA A 136 11.41 -6.38 -6.34
N LEU A 137 10.32 -5.63 -6.55
CA LEU A 137 9.41 -5.18 -5.52
C LEU A 137 8.15 -6.06 -5.54
N THR A 138 7.79 -6.58 -4.37
CA THR A 138 6.51 -7.26 -4.15
C THR A 138 5.78 -6.59 -2.99
N VAL A 139 4.52 -6.20 -3.20
CA VAL A 139 3.66 -5.63 -2.15
C VAL A 139 2.45 -6.53 -1.96
N VAL A 140 2.33 -7.10 -0.77
CA VAL A 140 1.29 -8.05 -0.38
C VAL A 140 0.29 -7.34 0.52
N PRO A 141 -0.91 -6.95 0.01
CA PRO A 141 -1.97 -6.41 0.84
C PRO A 141 -2.65 -7.52 1.66
N ILE A 142 -2.84 -7.26 2.95
CA ILE A 142 -3.45 -8.18 3.92
C ILE A 142 -4.66 -7.49 4.55
N PRO A 143 -5.89 -7.94 4.27
CA PRO A 143 -7.08 -7.36 4.88
C PRO A 143 -7.03 -7.39 6.42
N LYS A 144 -7.48 -6.30 7.04
CA LYS A 144 -7.56 -6.12 8.50
C LYS A 144 -8.97 -5.87 9.01
N SER A 145 -9.89 -5.53 8.11
CA SER A 145 -11.33 -5.42 8.39
C SER A 145 -12.09 -6.24 7.35
N TYR A 146 -13.17 -6.90 7.78
CA TYR A 146 -13.98 -7.75 6.91
C TYR A 146 -15.44 -7.32 6.98
N ASN A 147 -16.07 -7.17 5.82
CA ASN A 147 -17.50 -6.96 5.67
C ASN A 147 -17.94 -7.43 4.28
N GLU A 148 -19.25 -7.54 4.08
CA GLU A 148 -19.85 -8.08 2.85
C GLU A 148 -19.73 -7.14 1.64
N MET A 149 -19.47 -5.85 1.87
CA MET A 149 -19.35 -4.82 0.83
C MET A 149 -17.90 -4.58 0.38
N ALA A 150 -16.94 -5.25 1.01
CA ALA A 150 -15.53 -5.07 0.75
C ALA A 150 -15.09 -5.80 -0.53
N ASP A 151 -14.43 -5.06 -1.41
CA ASP A 151 -13.63 -5.66 -2.48
C ASP A 151 -12.27 -6.07 -1.90
N PHE A 152 -12.13 -7.36 -1.58
CA PHE A 152 -10.89 -7.91 -1.06
C PHE A 152 -9.88 -8.31 -2.14
N GLU A 153 -10.29 -8.36 -3.41
CA GLU A 153 -9.38 -8.66 -4.51
C GLU A 153 -8.53 -7.42 -4.83
N ASN A 154 -9.15 -6.25 -4.91
CA ASN A 154 -8.49 -5.00 -5.32
C ASN A 154 -8.17 -4.07 -4.15
N LEU A 155 -7.59 -4.60 -3.07
CA LEU A 155 -7.25 -3.80 -1.87
C LEU A 155 -6.25 -2.67 -2.14
N LEU A 156 -5.17 -2.98 -2.85
CA LEU A 156 -4.09 -2.02 -3.10
C LEU A 156 -4.27 -1.40 -4.49
N GLN A 157 -4.74 -0.15 -4.49
CA GLN A 157 -4.82 0.68 -5.69
C GLN A 157 -4.13 2.00 -5.41
N PHE A 158 -3.24 2.41 -6.29
CA PHE A 158 -2.49 3.67 -6.19
C PHE A 158 -2.14 4.16 -7.60
N GLU A 159 -1.91 5.46 -7.74
CA GLU A 159 -1.64 6.09 -9.02
C GLU A 159 -0.17 5.94 -9.44
N LYS A 160 0.74 6.11 -8.49
CA LYS A 160 2.18 6.13 -8.77
C LYS A 160 3.02 5.54 -7.65
N LEU A 161 4.01 4.74 -8.05
CA LEU A 161 5.10 4.29 -7.20
C LEU A 161 6.37 5.06 -7.57
N SER A 162 7.08 5.59 -6.58
CA SER A 162 8.39 6.22 -6.76
C SER A 162 9.41 5.63 -5.79
N LEU A 163 10.64 5.41 -6.27
CA LEU A 163 11.80 5.21 -5.43
C LEU A 163 12.54 6.54 -5.36
N ILE A 164 12.57 7.17 -4.18
CA ILE A 164 13.27 8.43 -3.96
C ILE A 164 14.52 8.17 -3.14
N THR A 165 15.66 8.66 -3.62
CA THR A 165 16.95 8.63 -2.91
C THR A 165 17.37 10.05 -2.58
N TYR A 166 18.07 10.19 -1.45
CA TYR A 166 18.66 11.43 -1.00
C TYR A 166 20.15 11.19 -0.84
N ASP A 167 20.95 11.98 -1.53
CA ASP A 167 22.41 11.85 -1.52
C ASP A 167 23.03 12.99 -0.70
N LYS A 168 24.30 12.82 -0.30
CA LYS A 168 25.08 13.91 0.29
C LYS A 168 25.59 14.88 -0.79
#